data_AF-A0A5B7H5Q6-F1
#
_entry.id   AF-A0A5B7H5Q6-F1
#
_cell.length_a   1.000
_cell.length_b   1.000
_cell.length_c   1.000
_cell.angle_alpha   90.00
_cell.angle_beta   90.00
_cell.angle_gamma   90.00
#
_symmetry.space_group_name_H-M   'P 1'
#
loop_
_entity.id
_entity.type
_entity.pdbx_description
1 polymer ?
#
loop_
_entity_poly.entity_id
_entity_poly.type
_entity_poly.pdbx_seq_one_letter_code
_entity_poly.pdbx_strand_id
1 'polypeptide(L)'
;MFQSICNFFGSTEVMGDVTFLQFHGPSDASAKLINNKVPIGYPIDNCGIYLLDAEGRLVREGKRGEMYAAGLNTAKGYVGGAQPDKFIANQHTTDPEYGVLYRTGDYARVVDGLLVFEGRADSQIKVRGHRVDMTEVEMAVKKVEGVDKVTIICYKPGEVDQVRQR
;
A
#
# COMPACT_ATOMS: atom_id res chain seq x y z
N MET A 1 -14.49 11.70 -28.26
CA MET A 1 -13.64 10.53 -27.98
C MET A 1 -13.50 10.46 -26.47
N PHE A 2 -14.18 9.52 -25.80
CA PHE A 2 -14.02 9.36 -24.35
C PHE A 2 -12.66 8.71 -24.10
N GLN A 3 -11.72 9.46 -23.54
CA GLN A 3 -10.44 8.87 -23.12
C GLN A 3 -10.69 7.99 -21.90
N SER A 4 -10.16 6.78 -21.95
CA SER A 4 -10.14 5.90 -20.78
C SER A 4 -8.96 6.29 -19.88
N ILE A 5 -9.16 6.24 -18.57
CA ILE A 5 -8.12 6.47 -17.57
C ILE A 5 -8.02 5.21 -16.71
N CYS A 6 -6.81 4.82 -16.33
CA CYS A 6 -6.58 3.70 -15.43
C CYS A 6 -5.93 4.21 -14.14
N ASN A 7 -6.42 3.73 -13.00
CA ASN A 7 -5.75 3.85 -11.73
C ASN A 7 -5.00 2.54 -11.46
N PHE A 8 -3.69 2.62 -11.25
CA PHE A 8 -2.85 1.47 -10.92
C PHE A 8 -2.31 1.61 -9.51
N PHE A 9 -2.05 0.48 -8.87
CA PHE A 9 -1.43 0.46 -7.55
C PHE A 9 -0.42 -0.68 -7.46
N GLY A 10 0.73 -0.38 -6.87
CA GLY A 10 1.73 -1.34 -6.47
C GLY A 10 3.01 -0.69 -5.95
N SER A 11 4.09 -1.45 -5.94
CA SER A 11 5.39 -1.03 -5.43
C SER A 11 6.55 -1.71 -6.16
N THR A 12 7.78 -1.32 -5.84
CA THR A 12 8.98 -1.91 -6.45
C THR A 12 9.12 -3.40 -6.14
N GLU A 13 8.71 -3.82 -4.95
CA GLU A 13 8.81 -5.21 -4.47
C GLU A 13 7.86 -6.18 -5.20
N VAL A 14 6.96 -5.66 -6.04
CA VAL A 14 5.97 -6.42 -6.79
C VAL A 14 6.04 -6.12 -8.30
N MET A 15 7.23 -5.71 -8.76
CA MET A 15 7.52 -5.39 -10.16
C MET A 15 6.60 -4.33 -10.77
N GLY A 16 6.26 -3.30 -10.00
CA GLY A 16 5.42 -2.19 -10.46
C GLY A 16 4.01 -2.31 -9.91
N ASP A 17 3.03 -2.47 -10.79
CA ASP A 17 1.62 -2.49 -10.40
C ASP A 17 1.11 -3.91 -10.15
N VAL A 18 0.19 -4.05 -9.20
CA VAL A 18 -0.45 -5.32 -8.80
C VAL A 18 -1.95 -5.29 -8.91
N THR A 19 -2.54 -4.11 -8.92
CA THR A 19 -3.96 -3.93 -9.16
C THR A 19 -4.20 -2.79 -10.14
N PHE A 20 -5.34 -2.84 -10.81
CA PHE A 20 -5.79 -1.74 -11.65
C PHE A 20 -7.30 -1.59 -11.66
N LEU A 21 -7.75 -0.37 -11.99
CA LEU A 21 -9.13 -0.07 -12.31
C LEU A 21 -9.20 0.87 -13.51
N GLN A 22 -9.96 0.48 -14.53
CA GLN A 22 -10.21 1.29 -15.71
C GLN A 22 -11.53 2.08 -15.59
N PHE A 23 -11.50 3.32 -16.05
CA PHE A 23 -12.63 4.23 -16.12
C PHE A 23 -12.87 4.70 -17.54
N HIS A 24 -14.13 4.67 -17.98
CA HIS A 24 -14.55 5.15 -19.30
C HIS A 24 -15.25 6.50 -19.18
N GLY A 25 -14.44 7.54 -18.95
CA GLY A 25 -14.88 8.92 -18.80
C GLY A 25 -15.37 9.30 -17.40
N PRO A 26 -15.74 10.58 -17.18
CA PRO A 26 -15.98 11.12 -15.84
C PRO A 26 -17.18 10.51 -15.10
N SER A 27 -18.24 10.14 -15.82
CA SER A 27 -19.44 9.56 -15.21
C SER A 27 -19.18 8.17 -14.63
N ASP A 28 -18.43 7.33 -15.36
CA ASP A 28 -18.01 6.00 -14.88
C ASP A 28 -17.06 6.12 -13.68
N ALA A 29 -16.12 7.07 -13.74
CA ALA A 29 -15.23 7.37 -12.61
C ALA A 29 -16.01 7.77 -11.35
N SER A 30 -17.00 8.66 -11.51
CA SER A 30 -17.83 9.13 -10.39
C SER A 30 -18.70 8.01 -9.80
N ALA A 31 -19.26 7.14 -10.65
CA ALA A 31 -20.11 6.03 -10.22
C ALA A 31 -19.35 4.94 -9.44
N LYS A 32 -18.04 4.81 -9.66
CA LYS A 32 -17.17 3.82 -9.00
C LYS A 32 -16.46 4.36 -7.75
N LEU A 33 -16.70 5.62 -7.36
CA LEU A 33 -16.11 6.16 -6.13
C LEU A 33 -16.70 5.47 -4.91
N ILE A 34 -15.83 5.11 -3.97
CA ILE A 34 -16.22 4.50 -2.70
C ILE A 34 -15.74 5.45 -1.59
N ASN A 35 -16.69 6.04 -0.87
CA ASN A 35 -16.41 7.07 0.15
C ASN A 35 -15.51 8.20 -0.37
N ASN A 36 -15.80 8.72 -1.57
CA ASN A 36 -15.01 9.74 -2.27
C ASN A 36 -13.55 9.35 -2.57
N LYS A 37 -13.22 8.05 -2.53
CA LYS A 37 -11.91 7.53 -2.94
C LYS A 37 -12.03 6.80 -4.26
N VAL A 38 -10.99 6.93 -5.08
CA VAL A 38 -10.78 6.11 -6.28
C VAL A 38 -10.29 4.73 -5.81
N PRO A 39 -11.03 3.64 -6.07
CA PRO A 39 -10.56 2.30 -5.71
C PRO A 39 -9.29 1.96 -6.49
N ILE A 40 -8.46 1.08 -5.91
CA ILE A 40 -7.29 0.51 -6.57
C ILE A 40 -7.63 -0.72 -7.41
N GLY A 41 -8.89 -1.15 -7.39
CA GLY A 41 -9.47 -2.07 -8.36
C GLY A 41 -9.28 -3.53 -8.00
N TYR A 42 -8.84 -4.32 -8.99
CA TYR A 42 -8.68 -5.77 -8.90
C TYR A 42 -7.23 -6.17 -9.15
N PRO A 43 -6.78 -7.32 -8.62
CA PRO A 43 -5.48 -7.86 -8.98
C PRO A 43 -5.33 -8.00 -10.50
N ILE A 44 -4.16 -7.68 -11.03
CA ILE A 44 -3.80 -8.01 -12.42
C ILE A 44 -3.50 -9.51 -12.54
N ASP A 45 -3.34 -10.00 -13.77
CA ASP A 45 -3.02 -11.40 -14.04
C ASP A 45 -1.79 -11.87 -13.23
N ASN A 46 -1.88 -13.10 -12.73
CA ASN A 46 -0.84 -13.76 -11.93
C ASN A 46 -0.45 -13.04 -10.63
N CYS A 47 -1.29 -12.12 -10.15
CA CYS A 47 -1.12 -11.41 -8.89
C CYS A 47 -2.29 -11.72 -7.94
N GLY A 48 -1.98 -11.89 -6.66
CA GLY A 48 -2.95 -12.10 -5.60
C GLY A 48 -2.86 -10.99 -4.55
N ILE A 49 -4.01 -10.57 -4.03
CA ILE A 49 -4.10 -9.67 -2.88
C ILE A 49 -4.75 -10.40 -1.71
N TYR A 50 -4.11 -10.31 -0.55
CA TYR A 50 -4.56 -10.91 0.70
C TYR A 50 -4.73 -9.79 1.72
N LEU A 51 -5.92 -9.68 2.31
CA LEU A 51 -6.19 -8.74 3.40
C LEU A 51 -6.25 -9.50 4.71
N LEU A 52 -5.29 -9.24 5.60
CA LEU A 52 -5.11 -9.98 6.85
C LEU A 52 -5.42 -9.13 8.09
N ASP A 53 -5.96 -9.76 9.13
CA ASP A 53 -6.06 -9.17 10.47
C ASP A 53 -4.73 -9.30 11.25
N ALA A 54 -4.72 -8.82 12.50
CA ALA A 54 -3.53 -8.85 13.35
C ALA A 54 -3.07 -10.27 13.70
N GLU A 55 -3.97 -11.25 13.60
CA GLU A 55 -3.69 -12.66 13.83
C GLU A 55 -3.29 -13.40 12.54
N GLY A 56 -3.15 -12.69 11.41
CA GLY A 56 -2.77 -13.27 10.12
C GLY A 56 -3.90 -14.01 9.42
N ARG A 57 -5.16 -13.75 9.76
CA ARG A 57 -6.33 -14.39 9.14
C ARG A 57 -6.94 -13.49 8.08
N LEU A 58 -7.46 -14.10 7.02
CA LEU A 58 -8.22 -13.38 5.99
C LEU A 58 -9.40 -12.62 6.59
N VAL A 59 -9.48 -11.32 6.29
CA VAL A 59 -10.65 -10.51 6.65
C VAL A 59 -11.78 -10.71 5.63
N ARG A 60 -13.02 -10.56 6.10
CA ARG A 60 -14.20 -10.58 5.22
C ARG A 60 -14.32 -9.27 4.43
N GLU A 61 -15.06 -9.32 3.33
CA GLU A 61 -15.47 -8.12 2.58
C GLU A 61 -16.09 -7.07 3.53
N GLY A 62 -15.80 -5.80 3.26
CA GLY A 62 -16.20 -4.67 4.09
C GLY A 62 -15.38 -4.47 5.36
N LYS A 63 -14.46 -5.36 5.71
CA LYS A 63 -13.52 -5.18 6.84
C LYS A 63 -12.16 -4.68 6.38
N ARG A 64 -11.58 -3.81 7.20
CA ARG A 64 -10.20 -3.33 7.02
C ARG A 64 -9.22 -4.46 7.36
N GLY A 65 -8.24 -4.69 6.50
CA GLY A 65 -7.11 -5.59 6.74
C GLY A 65 -5.80 -4.98 6.24
N GLU A 66 -4.68 -5.43 6.78
CA GLU A 66 -3.38 -5.12 6.21
C GLU A 66 -3.23 -5.87 4.88
N MET A 67 -2.73 -5.17 3.88
CA MET A 67 -2.63 -5.66 2.52
C MET A 67 -1.29 -6.34 2.27
N TYR A 68 -1.39 -7.55 1.71
CA TYR A 68 -0.28 -8.35 1.25
C TYR A 68 -0.48 -8.68 -0.23
N ALA A 69 0.62 -8.71 -0.97
CA ALA A 69 0.64 -9.11 -2.38
C ALA A 69 1.37 -10.45 -2.53
N ALA A 70 0.97 -11.25 -3.51
CA ALA A 70 1.62 -12.51 -3.84
C ALA A 70 1.54 -12.76 -5.35
N GLY A 71 2.33 -13.72 -5.84
CA GLY A 71 2.32 -14.16 -7.23
C GLY A 71 3.66 -13.96 -7.92
N LEU A 72 3.67 -14.20 -9.23
CA LEU A 72 4.88 -14.27 -10.05
C LEU A 72 5.68 -12.96 -10.12
N ASN A 73 5.04 -11.85 -9.81
CA ASN A 73 5.63 -10.52 -9.77
C ASN A 73 6.29 -10.16 -8.43
N THR A 74 6.21 -11.04 -7.42
CA THR A 74 6.80 -10.79 -6.11
C THR A 74 8.33 -10.89 -6.19
N ALA A 75 9.03 -9.88 -5.70
CA ALA A 75 10.48 -9.89 -5.61
C ALA A 75 10.99 -11.02 -4.71
N LYS A 76 12.23 -11.46 -4.94
CA LYS A 76 12.88 -12.52 -4.13
C LYS A 76 13.28 -12.05 -2.72
N GLY A 77 13.04 -10.78 -2.39
CA GLY A 77 13.52 -10.12 -1.18
C GLY A 77 14.56 -9.03 -1.46
N TYR A 78 15.02 -8.39 -0.38
CA TYR A 78 16.03 -7.36 -0.46
C TYR A 78 17.44 -7.96 -0.48
N VAL A 79 18.36 -7.28 -1.19
CA VAL A 79 19.77 -7.68 -1.23
C VAL A 79 20.34 -7.72 0.19
N GLY A 80 21.04 -8.80 0.53
CA GLY A 80 21.60 -9.00 1.87
C GLY A 80 20.59 -9.45 2.93
N GLY A 81 19.33 -9.73 2.56
CA GLY A 81 18.34 -10.26 3.49
C GLY A 81 17.80 -9.23 4.50
N ALA A 82 17.90 -7.94 4.18
CA ALA A 82 17.28 -6.90 4.99
C ALA A 82 15.75 -7.08 5.05
N GLN A 83 15.12 -6.67 6.14
CA GLN A 83 13.66 -6.70 6.35
C GLN A 83 13.01 -8.06 5.98
N PRO A 84 13.46 -9.19 6.56
CA PRO A 84 12.93 -10.51 6.23
C PRO A 84 11.44 -10.66 6.57
N ASP A 85 10.92 -9.83 7.47
CA ASP A 85 9.51 -9.75 7.85
C ASP A 85 8.61 -9.18 6.75
N LYS A 86 9.18 -8.58 5.70
CA LYS A 86 8.43 -8.10 4.53
C LYS A 86 8.04 -9.21 3.57
N PHE A 87 8.73 -10.35 3.56
CA PHE A 87 8.47 -11.48 2.66
C PHE A 87 8.26 -12.75 3.49
N ILE A 88 6.99 -13.10 3.72
CA ILE A 88 6.62 -14.21 4.61
C ILE A 88 5.99 -15.36 3.83
N ALA A 89 5.99 -16.56 4.39
CA ALA A 89 5.32 -17.71 3.79
C ALA A 89 3.80 -17.48 3.73
N ASN A 90 3.20 -17.77 2.57
CA ASN A 90 1.75 -17.71 2.40
C ASN A 90 1.09 -19.00 2.89
N GLN A 91 0.35 -18.91 4.00
CA GLN A 91 -0.37 -20.06 4.58
C GLN A 91 -1.78 -20.25 4.00
N HIS A 92 -2.22 -19.35 3.11
CA HIS A 92 -3.58 -19.33 2.57
C HIS A 92 -3.70 -20.01 1.20
N THR A 93 -2.60 -20.58 0.69
CA THR A 93 -2.57 -21.28 -0.59
C THR A 93 -1.60 -22.45 -0.54
N THR A 94 -1.84 -23.46 -1.37
CA THR A 94 -0.89 -24.54 -1.65
C THR A 94 -0.16 -24.35 -2.98
N ASP A 95 -0.51 -23.30 -3.73
CA ASP A 95 0.13 -22.98 -5.00
C ASP A 95 1.51 -22.35 -4.74
N PRO A 96 2.61 -22.98 -5.20
CA PRO A 96 3.95 -22.46 -4.99
C PRO A 96 4.20 -21.10 -5.64
N GLU A 97 3.49 -20.74 -6.73
CA GLU A 97 3.64 -19.44 -7.38
C GLU A 97 3.17 -18.28 -6.49
N TYR A 98 2.29 -18.57 -5.53
CA TYR A 98 1.76 -17.62 -4.56
C TYR A 98 2.27 -17.91 -3.14
N GLY A 99 3.29 -18.76 -2.99
CA GLY A 99 3.79 -19.27 -1.70
C GLY A 99 4.47 -18.22 -0.81
N VAL A 100 4.70 -17.00 -1.32
CA VAL A 100 5.27 -15.88 -0.58
C VAL A 100 4.31 -14.69 -0.60
N LEU A 101 4.04 -14.12 0.57
CA LEU A 101 3.36 -12.84 0.74
C LEU A 101 4.39 -11.73 0.94
N TYR A 102 4.29 -10.68 0.13
CA TYR A 102 4.93 -9.39 0.39
C TYR A 102 4.00 -8.48 1.21
N ARG A 103 4.47 -8.05 2.38
CA ARG A 103 3.78 -7.12 3.28
C ARG A 103 3.95 -5.67 2.79
N THR A 104 2.91 -5.11 2.16
CA THR A 104 3.03 -3.80 1.50
C THR A 104 3.17 -2.63 2.49
N GLY A 105 2.72 -2.83 3.74
CA GLY A 105 2.61 -1.79 4.75
C GLY A 105 1.41 -0.87 4.54
N ASP A 106 0.42 -1.31 3.74
CA ASP A 106 -0.80 -0.58 3.46
C ASP A 106 -2.01 -1.26 4.09
N TYR A 107 -3.03 -0.49 4.45
CA TYR A 107 -4.34 -1.00 4.80
C TYR A 107 -5.28 -0.86 3.62
N ALA A 108 -6.15 -1.85 3.45
CA ALA A 108 -7.20 -1.81 2.44
C ALA A 108 -8.46 -2.53 2.93
N ARG A 109 -9.51 -2.43 2.11
CA ARG A 109 -10.79 -3.11 2.29
C ARG A 109 -11.40 -3.39 0.93
N VAL A 110 -12.11 -4.50 0.80
CA VAL A 110 -12.96 -4.77 -0.37
C VAL A 110 -14.36 -4.22 -0.11
N VAL A 111 -14.92 -3.48 -1.06
CA VAL A 111 -16.29 -2.97 -1.04
C VAL A 111 -16.87 -3.13 -2.43
N ASP A 112 -17.98 -3.88 -2.54
CA ASP A 112 -18.62 -4.21 -3.81
C ASP A 112 -17.64 -4.85 -4.81
N GLY A 113 -16.80 -5.76 -4.30
CA GLY A 113 -15.73 -6.41 -5.07
C GLY A 113 -14.51 -5.55 -5.38
N LEU A 114 -14.55 -4.23 -5.15
CA LEU A 114 -13.45 -3.32 -5.44
C LEU A 114 -12.54 -3.12 -4.23
N LEU A 115 -11.23 -3.19 -4.45
CA LEU A 115 -10.24 -2.92 -3.41
C LEU A 115 -10.06 -1.42 -3.22
N VAL A 116 -10.18 -0.95 -1.98
CA VAL A 116 -10.08 0.45 -1.58
C VAL A 116 -8.93 0.63 -0.59
N PHE A 117 -8.00 1.54 -0.92
CA PHE A 117 -6.89 1.90 -0.04
C PHE A 117 -7.36 2.72 1.18
N GLU A 118 -6.97 2.28 2.38
CA GLU A 118 -7.34 2.86 3.68
C GLU A 118 -6.18 3.51 4.44
N GLY A 119 -4.98 3.59 3.84
CA GLY A 119 -3.82 4.29 4.42
C GLY A 119 -2.62 3.37 4.65
N ARG A 120 -1.64 3.87 5.39
CA ARG A 120 -0.40 3.14 5.73
C ARG A 120 -0.48 2.53 7.11
N ALA A 121 0.17 1.39 7.29
CA ALA A 121 0.44 0.78 8.59
C ALA A 121 1.71 1.31 9.23
N ASP A 122 2.63 1.84 8.43
CA ASP A 122 3.92 2.40 8.86
C ASP A 122 3.99 3.92 8.66
N SER A 123 5.18 4.49 8.90
CA SER A 123 5.47 5.92 8.82
C SER A 123 5.76 6.42 7.40
N GLN A 124 5.71 5.57 6.38
CA GLN A 124 6.06 5.98 5.03
C GLN A 124 4.97 6.85 4.42
N ILE A 125 5.38 7.85 3.65
CA ILE A 125 4.47 8.81 3.03
C ILE A 125 4.75 8.94 1.53
N LYS A 126 3.75 9.41 0.78
CA LYS A 126 3.91 9.80 -0.63
C LYS A 126 3.85 11.32 -0.75
N VAL A 127 4.94 11.94 -1.19
CA VAL A 127 5.01 13.38 -1.47
C VAL A 127 5.25 13.56 -2.96
N ARG A 128 4.25 14.10 -3.68
CA ARG A 128 4.34 14.36 -5.13
C ARG A 128 4.79 13.14 -5.95
N GLY A 129 4.33 11.94 -5.59
CA GLY A 129 4.68 10.68 -6.26
C GLY A 129 5.96 10.01 -5.74
N HIS A 130 6.73 10.65 -4.87
CA HIS A 130 7.91 10.05 -4.25
C HIS A 130 7.55 9.35 -2.93
N ARG A 131 8.03 8.11 -2.76
CA ARG A 131 7.95 7.37 -1.50
C ARG A 131 9.07 7.88 -0.59
N VAL A 132 8.69 8.40 0.57
CA VAL A 132 9.62 8.90 1.59
C VAL A 132 9.44 8.08 2.85
N ASP A 133 10.54 7.51 3.34
CA ASP A 133 10.58 6.90 4.67
C ASP A 133 10.98 7.96 5.69
N MET A 134 10.06 8.30 6.59
CA MET A 134 10.30 9.33 7.60
C MET A 134 11.41 8.93 8.55
N THR A 135 11.59 7.63 8.79
CA THR A 135 12.65 7.08 9.64
C THR A 135 14.03 7.27 9.01
N GLU A 136 14.13 7.15 7.69
CA GLU A 136 15.37 7.43 6.95
C GLU A 136 15.77 8.90 7.12
N VAL A 137 14.80 9.82 7.00
CA VAL A 137 15.03 11.25 7.22
C VAL A 137 15.46 11.52 8.66
N GLU A 138 14.80 10.92 9.65
CA GLU A 138 15.20 11.03 11.07
C GLU A 138 16.64 10.54 11.29
N MET A 139 17.00 9.38 10.75
CA MET A 139 18.34 8.81 10.88
C MET A 139 19.40 9.65 10.19
N ALA A 140 19.07 10.29 9.06
CA ALA A 140 19.99 11.21 8.39
C ALA A 140 20.23 12.47 9.24
N VAL A 141 19.17 13.08 9.79
CA VAL A 141 19.28 14.30 10.62
C VAL A 141 20.00 14.03 11.94
N LYS A 142 19.80 12.86 12.56
CA LYS A 142 20.51 12.45 13.80
C LYS A 142 22.04 12.37 13.65
N LYS A 143 22.57 12.33 12.42
CA LYS A 143 24.02 12.34 12.17
C LYS A 143 24.65 13.73 12.28
N VAL A 144 23.85 14.79 12.39
CA VAL A 144 24.32 16.17 12.55
C VAL A 144 24.79 16.38 13.99
N GLU A 145 26.00 16.90 14.16
CA GLU A 145 26.57 17.18 15.48
C GLU A 145 25.69 18.14 16.29
N GLY A 146 25.46 17.84 17.57
CA GLY A 146 24.63 18.63 18.47
C GLY A 146 23.14 18.32 18.44
N VAL A 147 22.67 17.38 17.60
CA VAL A 147 21.28 16.94 17.57
C VAL A 147 21.04 15.78 18.55
N ASP A 148 20.28 16.04 19.62
CA ASP A 148 19.90 15.01 20.61
C ASP A 148 18.64 14.23 20.21
N LYS A 149 17.61 14.92 19.70
CA LYS A 149 16.32 14.32 19.31
C LYS A 149 15.79 14.90 18.00
N VAL A 150 15.14 14.05 17.21
CA VAL A 150 14.53 14.41 15.93
C VAL A 150 13.13 13.79 15.87
N THR A 151 12.18 14.55 15.33
CA THR A 151 10.89 14.04 14.86
C THR A 151 10.59 14.71 13.53
N ILE A 152 10.05 13.94 12.57
CA ILE A 152 9.66 14.49 11.27
C ILE A 152 8.13 14.47 11.18
N ILE A 153 7.57 15.61 10.77
CA ILE A 153 6.14 15.76 10.51
C ILE A 153 5.91 16.05 9.03
N CYS A 154 4.87 15.45 8.46
CA CYS A 154 4.37 15.77 7.12
C CYS A 154 2.92 16.21 7.24
N TYR A 155 2.59 17.38 6.71
CA TYR A 155 1.25 17.94 6.75
C TYR A 155 0.88 18.52 5.39
N LYS A 156 -0.42 18.57 5.10
CA LYS A 156 -0.93 19.32 3.94
C LYS A 156 -1.08 20.79 4.33
N PRO A 157 -0.58 21.75 3.53
CA PRO A 157 -0.80 23.16 3.77
C PRO A 157 -2.31 23.47 3.90
N GLY A 158 -2.71 24.15 4.98
CA GLY A 158 -4.11 24.45 5.28
C GLY A 158 -4.83 23.49 6.23
N GLU A 159 -4.23 22.34 6.58
CA GLU A 159 -4.77 21.36 7.54
C GLU A 159 -3.92 21.29 8.83
N VAL A 160 -3.57 22.46 9.40
CA VAL A 160 -2.57 22.60 10.48
C VAL A 160 -3.00 21.95 11.81
N ASP A 161 -4.29 21.69 12.00
CA ASP A 161 -4.82 21.15 13.26
C ASP A 161 -4.45 19.68 13.54
N GLN A 162 -3.98 18.92 12.54
CA GLN A 162 -3.53 17.53 12.76
C GLN A 162 -2.24 17.42 13.58
N VAL A 163 -1.47 18.51 13.71
CA VAL A 163 -0.18 18.52 14.42
C VAL A 163 -0.34 18.58 15.95
N ARG A 164 -1.51 19.01 16.47
CA ARG A 164 -1.70 19.27 17.91
C ARG A 164 -2.18 18.09 18.75
N GLN A 165 -2.48 16.93 18.16
CA GLN A 165 -3.13 15.80 18.84
C GLN A 165 -2.27 14.54 18.97
N ARG A 166 -0.95 14.63 18.79
CA ARG A 166 -0.02 13.50 19.05
C ARG A 166 1.04 13.88 20.05
#